data_AF-A0A8C3D9C7-F1
#
_entry.id   AF-A0A8C3D9C7-F1
#
_cell.length_a   1.000
_cell.length_b   1.000
_cell.length_c   1.000
_cell.angle_alpha   90.00
_cell.angle_beta   90.00
_cell.angle_gamma   90.00
#
_symmetry.space_group_name_H-M   'P 1'
#
loop_
_entity.id
_entity.type
_entity.pdbx_description
1 polymer ?
#
loop_
_entity_poly.entity_id
_entity_poly.type
_entity_poly.pdbx_seq_one_letter_code
_entity_poly.pdbx_strand_id
1 'polypeptide(L)'
;MNAVLAVRQYVSKMIEDSGPGMKVLLMDRETTGAVSVVYTQSEILQREVYLFERLDSPNREPMKHLKAICFLRPTKENVELLVQELRRPKYSVYFIYFSNVISKSDVKALAEADEQEVVAEVQEFYGDYIAVNPHVFSLNLLGCCRGHSWDPAQLTRTTQGLTALLLSLKKCPMIRYQLSSEPAKRLAECVKQVITKEYELFDFRRTEVPPLLLILDRSDDAITPLLNQWTYQAMVHELLGINNNRIDLSRVPGISKDLREVVLSAENDEFYANNMYLNFAEIGTNIKNLMEDFQRRKPKEQQKLESIADMKAFVENYPQFKKMSGTVSKHVTVVGELSRLVAERNLLEVSEVEQELACQSDHSSALQSVRRLLQSPRLSELDAARLVMLYALRYERHGSSGLPALLEELRGRGGTDRYRKLVSAVVEYGGKRVRGSDLFSPKDAVAITKQFLKGLKGIENVYTQHQPLLQETLDQLIKGKLKDSQYPYLGPNTLRDRPQDIIVFLIGGATYEEALAVFNLNRSNPGVRIVLGGTTIHNTRSFLEEVTAAGFRGRSTESSQVPRSSSRR
;
A
#
# COMPACT_ATOMS: atom_id res chain seq x y z
N MET A 1 2.56 17.46 8.01
CA MET A 1 1.95 16.12 8.06
C MET A 1 2.81 15.23 7.17
N ASN A 2 3.78 14.51 7.75
CA ASN A 2 4.74 13.68 7.02
C ASN A 2 4.99 12.40 7.83
N ALA A 3 4.49 11.26 7.33
CA ALA A 3 4.54 9.98 8.03
C ALA A 3 5.98 9.45 8.16
N VAL A 4 6.81 9.62 7.12
CA VAL A 4 8.22 9.19 7.09
C VAL A 4 9.01 9.97 8.12
N LEU A 5 8.88 11.29 8.13
CA LEU A 5 9.60 12.15 9.08
C LEU A 5 9.25 11.81 10.54
N ALA A 6 7.98 11.51 10.83
CA ALA A 6 7.54 11.16 12.18
C ALA A 6 8.25 9.89 12.70
N VAL A 7 8.28 8.81 11.90
CA VAL A 7 8.98 7.58 12.28
C VAL A 7 10.49 7.80 12.35
N ARG A 8 11.07 8.57 11.41
CA ARG A 8 12.51 8.90 11.43
C ARG A 8 12.91 9.62 12.72
N GLN A 9 12.09 10.56 13.18
CA GLN A 9 12.34 11.31 14.41
C GLN A 9 12.30 10.41 15.65
N TYR A 10 11.36 9.46 15.73
CA TYR A 10 11.34 8.48 16.82
C TYR A 10 12.61 7.64 16.84
N VAL A 11 13.00 7.04 15.72
CA VAL A 11 14.21 6.20 15.65
C VAL A 11 15.48 7.02 15.95
N SER A 12 15.58 8.25 15.44
CA SER A 12 16.69 9.16 15.81
C SER A 12 16.77 9.37 17.32
N LYS A 13 15.62 9.64 17.94
CA LYS A 13 15.53 9.90 19.38
C LYS A 13 15.94 8.68 20.20
N MET A 14 15.53 7.47 19.80
CA MET A 14 15.97 6.21 20.46
C MET A 14 17.50 6.08 20.45
N ILE A 15 18.14 6.43 19.33
CA ILE A 15 19.59 6.31 19.16
C ILE A 15 20.32 7.40 19.95
N GLU A 16 19.77 8.61 19.99
CA GLU A 16 20.31 9.75 20.76
C GLU A 16 20.22 9.51 22.26
N ASP A 17 19.08 9.04 22.76
CA ASP A 17 18.84 8.78 24.19
C ASP A 17 19.73 7.66 24.75
N SER A 18 20.13 6.70 23.91
CA SER A 18 21.09 5.65 24.28
C SER A 18 22.54 6.15 24.52
N GLY A 19 22.82 7.43 24.24
CA GLY A 19 24.13 8.05 24.38
C GLY A 19 25.18 7.51 23.39
N PRO A 20 26.46 7.92 23.49
CA PRO A 20 27.50 7.45 22.58
C PRO A 20 27.90 5.98 22.84
N GLY A 21 28.52 5.34 21.86
CA GLY A 21 29.11 4.00 21.96
C GLY A 21 28.44 2.95 21.06
N MET A 22 29.02 1.74 21.04
CA MET A 22 28.57 0.67 20.15
C MET A 22 27.19 0.13 20.58
N LYS A 23 26.23 0.14 19.65
CA LYS A 23 24.85 -0.25 19.89
C LYS A 23 24.41 -1.41 19.00
N VAL A 24 23.47 -2.19 19.51
CA VAL A 24 22.65 -3.14 18.75
C VAL A 24 21.19 -2.66 18.76
N LEU A 25 20.55 -2.70 17.60
CA LEU A 25 19.11 -2.45 17.46
C LEU A 25 18.38 -3.81 17.43
N LEU A 26 17.64 -4.09 18.50
CA LEU A 26 16.80 -5.27 18.66
C LEU A 26 15.36 -4.94 18.27
N MET A 27 14.82 -5.68 17.31
CA MET A 27 13.48 -5.44 16.77
C MET A 27 12.66 -6.72 16.71
N ASP A 28 11.37 -6.58 16.46
CA ASP A 28 10.52 -7.69 16.05
C ASP A 28 10.30 -7.65 14.53
N ARG A 29 9.47 -8.56 14.01
CA ARG A 29 9.18 -8.64 12.57
C ARG A 29 8.53 -7.37 12.02
N GLU A 30 7.60 -6.76 12.75
CA GLU A 30 6.85 -5.59 12.31
C GLU A 30 7.70 -4.31 12.42
N THR A 31 8.37 -4.09 13.55
CA THR A 31 9.23 -2.91 13.77
C THR A 31 10.46 -2.92 12.87
N THR A 32 11.00 -4.10 12.53
CA THR A 32 12.02 -4.22 11.48
C THR A 32 11.52 -3.66 10.15
N GLY A 33 10.28 -3.98 9.78
CA GLY A 33 9.63 -3.43 8.58
C GLY A 33 9.54 -1.91 8.65
N ALA A 34 9.03 -1.36 9.74
CA ALA A 34 8.85 0.08 9.94
C ALA A 34 10.16 0.87 9.83
N VAL A 35 11.22 0.40 10.49
CA VAL A 35 12.55 1.04 10.45
C VAL A 35 13.19 0.90 9.07
N SER A 36 13.09 -0.28 8.45
CA SER A 36 13.77 -0.56 7.16
C SER A 36 13.30 0.30 5.99
N VAL A 37 12.08 0.84 6.07
CA VAL A 37 11.50 1.69 5.02
C VAL A 37 11.98 3.14 5.15
N VAL A 38 12.26 3.59 6.37
CA VAL A 38 12.60 4.98 6.64
C VAL A 38 14.08 5.24 6.85
N TYR A 39 14.90 4.21 7.10
CA TYR A 39 16.35 4.34 7.30
C TYR A 39 17.13 3.32 6.47
N THR A 40 18.26 3.77 5.92
CA THR A 40 19.27 2.88 5.36
C THR A 40 20.20 2.33 6.45
N GLN A 41 20.83 1.18 6.18
CA GLN A 41 21.86 0.64 7.06
C GLN A 41 23.03 1.62 7.23
N SER A 42 23.45 2.30 6.16
CA SER A 42 24.54 3.28 6.20
C SER A 42 24.24 4.47 7.11
N GLU A 43 23.02 5.02 7.07
CA GLU A 43 22.61 6.12 7.94
C GLU A 43 22.60 5.71 9.42
N ILE A 44 22.12 4.50 9.73
CA ILE A 44 22.06 4.01 11.12
C ILE A 44 23.47 3.67 11.64
N LEU A 45 24.34 3.09 10.80
CA LEU A 45 25.73 2.79 11.14
C LEU A 45 26.53 4.05 11.51
N GLN A 46 26.28 5.17 10.82
CA GLN A 46 26.87 6.47 11.14
C GLN A 46 26.47 7.00 12.52
N ARG A 47 25.43 6.42 13.14
CA ARG A 47 24.95 6.74 14.50
C ARG A 47 25.34 5.68 15.54
N GLU A 48 26.41 4.93 15.27
CA GLU A 48 27.03 3.94 16.16
C GLU A 48 26.18 2.68 16.44
N VAL A 49 25.16 2.43 15.62
CA VAL A 49 24.37 1.19 15.67
C VAL A 49 24.95 0.23 14.63
N TYR A 50 25.73 -0.75 15.11
CA TYR A 50 26.51 -1.65 14.26
C TYR A 50 25.83 -2.99 13.97
N LEU A 51 24.92 -3.40 14.85
CA LEU A 51 24.23 -4.68 14.74
C LEU A 51 22.71 -4.47 14.70
N PHE A 52 22.05 -5.28 13.90
CA PHE A 52 20.60 -5.34 13.77
C PHE A 52 20.19 -6.78 14.00
N GLU A 53 19.45 -7.05 15.05
CA GLU A 53 18.99 -8.40 15.34
C GLU A 53 17.49 -8.42 15.65
N ARG A 54 16.88 -9.58 15.45
CA ARG A 54 15.52 -9.80 15.92
C ARG A 54 15.53 -10.38 17.31
N LEU A 55 14.57 -9.95 18.14
CA LEU A 55 14.43 -10.45 19.51
C LEU A 55 14.22 -11.96 19.56
N ASP A 56 13.44 -12.49 18.61
CA ASP A 56 13.11 -13.92 18.45
C ASP A 56 14.22 -14.74 17.77
N SER A 57 15.35 -14.15 17.41
CA SER A 57 16.49 -14.88 16.87
C SER A 57 17.13 -15.78 17.95
N PRO A 58 17.20 -17.11 17.75
CA PRO A 58 17.66 -18.04 18.79
C PRO A 58 19.17 -17.96 19.03
N ASN A 59 19.95 -17.58 18.02
CA ASN A 59 21.42 -17.69 18.03
C ASN A 59 22.14 -16.36 18.31
N ARG A 60 21.52 -15.43 19.05
CA ARG A 60 22.20 -14.17 19.43
C ARG A 60 23.27 -14.44 20.48
N GLU A 61 24.51 -14.05 20.19
CA GLU A 61 25.66 -14.22 21.08
C GLU A 61 25.69 -13.13 22.17
N PRO A 62 26.15 -13.43 23.40
CA PRO A 62 26.36 -12.41 24.43
C PRO A 62 27.46 -11.41 24.02
N MET A 63 27.11 -10.13 23.95
CA MET A 63 28.02 -9.04 23.60
C MET A 63 27.92 -7.92 24.65
N LYS A 64 28.52 -8.16 25.82
CA LYS A 64 28.47 -7.28 27.00
C LYS A 64 29.16 -5.92 26.83
N HIS A 65 29.80 -5.65 25.69
CA HIS A 65 30.35 -4.34 25.35
C HIS A 65 29.36 -3.47 24.56
N LEU A 66 28.21 -4.02 24.15
CA LEU A 66 27.18 -3.30 23.40
C LEU A 66 26.05 -2.81 24.30
N LYS A 67 25.44 -1.70 23.88
CA LYS A 67 24.14 -1.22 24.38
C LYS A 67 23.02 -1.73 23.49
N ALA A 68 21.92 -2.19 24.07
CA ALA A 68 20.76 -2.65 23.31
C ALA A 68 19.67 -1.57 23.25
N ILE A 69 19.26 -1.21 22.03
CA ILE A 69 18.05 -0.43 21.78
C ILE A 69 16.98 -1.43 21.34
N CYS A 70 15.97 -1.67 22.17
CA CYS A 70 14.84 -2.52 21.81
C CYS A 70 13.72 -1.65 21.24
N PHE A 71 13.30 -1.90 20.00
CA PHE A 71 12.09 -1.28 19.44
C PHE A 71 11.09 -2.36 19.05
N LEU A 72 10.03 -2.51 19.83
CA LEU A 72 9.14 -3.68 19.80
C LEU A 72 7.68 -3.27 19.85
N ARG A 73 6.79 -4.03 19.22
CA ARG A 73 5.36 -3.94 19.50
C ARG A 73 5.07 -4.49 20.90
N PRO A 74 4.15 -3.90 21.68
CA PRO A 74 3.77 -4.41 23.01
C PRO A 74 2.82 -5.62 22.89
N THR A 75 3.25 -6.67 22.19
CA THR A 75 2.51 -7.94 22.10
C THR A 75 2.91 -8.86 23.24
N LYS A 76 2.01 -9.76 23.62
CA LYS A 76 2.29 -10.75 24.67
C LYS A 76 3.56 -11.57 24.37
N GLU A 77 3.73 -11.98 23.12
CA GLU A 77 4.92 -12.70 22.65
C GLU A 77 6.20 -11.88 22.82
N ASN A 78 6.21 -10.62 22.39
CA ASN A 78 7.40 -9.77 22.53
C ASN A 78 7.72 -9.49 24.00
N VAL A 79 6.72 -9.27 24.85
CA VAL A 79 6.91 -9.08 26.30
C VAL A 79 7.51 -10.34 26.92
N GLU A 80 7.02 -11.53 26.58
CA GLU A 80 7.56 -12.80 27.07
C GLU A 80 9.02 -13.02 26.63
N LEU A 81 9.33 -12.73 25.36
CA LEU A 81 10.70 -12.82 24.84
C LEU A 81 11.63 -11.81 25.53
N LEU A 82 11.15 -10.59 25.79
CA LEU A 82 11.93 -9.56 26.47
C LEU A 82 12.15 -9.90 27.95
N VAL A 83 11.16 -10.48 28.63
CA VAL A 83 11.32 -11.04 29.99
C VAL A 83 12.41 -12.13 30.00
N GLN A 84 12.43 -13.02 29.01
CA GLN A 84 13.48 -14.05 28.91
C GLN A 84 14.86 -13.44 28.65
N GLU A 85 14.93 -12.41 27.80
CA GLU A 85 16.15 -11.64 27.54
C GLU A 85 16.68 -10.97 28.82
N LEU A 86 15.84 -10.30 29.60
CA LEU A 86 16.25 -9.57 30.80
C LEU A 86 16.71 -10.49 31.95
N ARG A 87 16.15 -11.70 32.06
CA ARG A 87 16.63 -12.72 33.01
C ARG A 87 18.05 -13.20 32.70
N ARG A 88 18.45 -13.17 31.43
CA ARG A 88 19.77 -13.59 30.95
C ARG A 88 20.28 -12.58 29.92
N PRO A 89 20.59 -11.35 30.36
CA PRO A 89 20.86 -10.25 29.45
C PRO A 89 22.11 -10.56 28.64
N LYS A 90 22.05 -10.33 27.33
CA LYS A 90 23.16 -10.52 26.38
C LYS A 90 24.02 -9.28 26.24
N TYR A 91 23.46 -8.10 26.51
CA TYR A 91 24.13 -6.81 26.36
C TYR A 91 24.36 -6.15 27.73
N SER A 92 25.06 -5.00 27.75
CA SER A 92 25.39 -4.29 29.00
C SER A 92 24.22 -3.51 29.60
N VAL A 93 23.44 -2.87 28.74
CA VAL A 93 22.35 -1.97 29.11
C VAL A 93 21.26 -2.02 28.04
N TYR A 94 20.01 -1.86 28.45
CA TYR A 94 18.83 -1.94 27.59
C TYR A 94 18.05 -0.63 27.66
N PHE A 95 17.77 -0.06 26.49
CA PHE A 95 16.82 1.02 26.28
C PHE A 95 15.61 0.44 25.55
N ILE A 96 14.45 0.40 26.19
CA ILE A 96 13.28 -0.31 25.71
C ILE A 96 12.23 0.68 25.20
N TYR A 97 11.88 0.56 23.92
CA TYR A 97 10.90 1.38 23.25
C TYR A 97 9.77 0.52 22.71
N PHE A 98 8.53 0.81 23.11
CA PHE A 98 7.35 0.15 22.57
C PHE A 98 6.71 0.97 21.44
N SER A 99 6.30 0.30 20.36
CA SER A 99 5.67 0.95 19.20
C SER A 99 4.27 1.51 19.49
N ASN A 100 3.67 1.12 20.61
CA ASN A 100 2.31 1.47 21.04
C ASN A 100 2.21 1.45 22.56
N VAL A 101 1.02 1.78 23.09
CA VAL A 101 0.76 1.79 24.54
C VAL A 101 0.98 0.41 25.16
N ILE A 102 1.74 0.34 26.25
CA ILE A 102 1.99 -0.89 27.01
C ILE A 102 1.18 -0.93 28.32
N SER A 103 0.75 -2.13 28.74
CA SER A 103 0.01 -2.29 29.98
C SER A 103 0.90 -2.17 31.22
N LYS A 104 0.36 -1.63 32.32
CA LYS A 104 1.09 -1.56 33.60
C LYS A 104 1.50 -2.94 34.12
N SER A 105 0.73 -3.99 33.83
CA SER A 105 1.07 -5.36 34.19
C SER A 105 2.29 -5.87 33.44
N ASP A 106 2.42 -5.54 32.14
CA ASP A 106 3.58 -5.96 31.34
C ASP A 106 4.84 -5.20 31.78
N VAL A 107 4.72 -3.90 32.09
CA VAL A 107 5.83 -3.12 32.67
C VAL A 107 6.29 -3.72 33.99
N LYS A 108 5.35 -4.13 34.85
CA LYS A 108 5.69 -4.81 36.12
C LYS A 108 6.40 -6.14 35.88
N ALA A 109 5.96 -6.93 34.91
CA ALA A 109 6.61 -8.20 34.56
C ALA A 109 8.05 -8.00 34.04
N LEU A 110 8.31 -6.93 33.28
CA LEU A 110 9.66 -6.56 32.85
C LEU A 110 10.54 -6.14 34.03
N ALA A 111 9.99 -5.34 34.95
CA ALA A 111 10.70 -4.90 36.15
C ALA A 111 11.07 -6.08 37.07
N GLU A 112 10.17 -7.05 37.25
CA GLU A 112 10.45 -8.27 38.01
C GLU A 112 11.51 -9.17 37.33
N ALA A 113 11.66 -9.08 36.01
CA ALA A 113 12.62 -9.87 35.25
C ALA A 113 14.04 -9.26 35.23
N ASP A 114 14.16 -7.95 35.46
CA ASP A 114 15.43 -7.22 35.44
C ASP A 114 16.20 -7.33 36.76
N GLU A 115 16.53 -8.57 37.17
CA GLU A 115 17.28 -8.83 38.41
C GLU A 115 18.71 -8.26 38.40
N GLN A 116 19.24 -7.93 37.20
CA GLN A 116 20.59 -7.40 37.01
C GLN A 116 20.61 -5.87 36.82
N GLU A 117 19.45 -5.20 36.93
CA GLU A 117 19.30 -3.75 36.81
C GLU A 117 19.94 -3.19 35.51
N VAL A 118 19.75 -3.91 34.39
CA VAL A 118 20.34 -3.53 33.10
C VAL A 118 19.43 -2.62 32.28
N VAL A 119 18.16 -2.45 32.65
CA VAL A 119 17.23 -1.55 31.94
C VAL A 119 17.47 -0.10 32.38
N ALA A 120 17.95 0.72 31.45
CA ALA A 120 18.15 2.15 31.70
C ALA A 120 16.88 2.96 31.51
N GLU A 121 16.02 2.56 30.56
CA GLU A 121 14.89 3.37 30.14
C GLU A 121 13.79 2.54 29.48
N VAL A 122 12.53 2.94 29.71
CA VAL A 122 11.34 2.38 29.05
C VAL A 122 10.47 3.54 28.55
N GLN A 123 10.23 3.61 27.23
CA GLN A 123 9.41 4.65 26.59
C GLN A 123 8.43 4.08 25.55
N GLU A 124 7.41 4.85 25.19
CA GLU A 124 6.45 4.55 24.13
C GLU A 124 6.66 5.48 22.94
N PHE A 125 7.07 4.94 21.79
CA PHE A 125 7.20 5.68 20.52
C PHE A 125 6.22 5.14 19.49
N TYR A 126 5.27 5.97 19.08
CA TYR A 126 4.11 5.56 18.28
C TYR A 126 4.40 5.35 16.77
N GLY A 127 5.46 4.61 16.45
CA GLY A 127 5.84 4.19 15.09
C GLY A 127 5.28 2.82 14.70
N ASP A 128 3.99 2.56 14.91
CA ASP A 128 3.35 1.23 14.73
C ASP A 128 2.78 0.97 13.31
N TYR A 129 3.41 1.56 12.29
CA TYR A 129 2.99 1.53 10.89
C TYR A 129 4.19 1.67 9.94
N ILE A 130 3.98 1.30 8.67
CA ILE A 130 4.99 1.41 7.61
C ILE A 130 4.80 2.73 6.86
N ALA A 131 5.72 3.67 7.02
CA ALA A 131 5.68 4.97 6.33
C ALA A 131 6.28 4.87 4.92
N VAL A 132 5.48 4.42 3.95
CA VAL A 132 5.94 4.15 2.58
C VAL A 132 6.43 5.42 1.87
N ASN A 133 5.64 6.49 1.92
CA ASN A 133 5.98 7.82 1.39
C ASN A 133 5.57 8.88 2.43
N PRO A 134 6.00 10.15 2.31
CA PRO A 134 5.59 11.21 3.25
C PRO A 134 4.06 11.33 3.47
N HIS A 135 3.28 11.03 2.43
CA HIS A 135 1.82 11.10 2.42
C HIS A 135 1.13 9.72 2.33
N VAL A 136 1.87 8.62 2.48
CA VAL A 136 1.34 7.26 2.34
C VAL A 136 1.87 6.35 3.45
N PHE A 137 0.98 5.61 4.12
CA PHE A 137 1.36 4.59 5.09
C PHE A 137 0.56 3.28 4.90
N SER A 138 1.09 2.19 5.46
CA SER A 138 0.48 0.86 5.45
C SER A 138 0.58 0.23 6.83
N LEU A 139 -0.40 -0.60 7.20
CA LEU A 139 -0.29 -1.47 8.38
C LEU A 139 0.25 -2.88 8.03
N ASN A 140 0.44 -3.17 6.74
CA ASN A 140 0.84 -4.48 6.20
C ASN A 140 -0.05 -5.64 6.69
N LEU A 141 -1.36 -5.39 6.77
CA LEU A 141 -2.39 -6.35 7.17
C LEU A 141 -3.17 -6.80 5.94
N LEU A 142 -3.09 -8.10 5.65
CA LEU A 142 -3.87 -8.79 4.64
C LEU A 142 -4.92 -9.68 5.33
N GLY A 143 -6.13 -9.73 4.80
CA GLY A 143 -7.26 -10.48 5.35
C GLY A 143 -7.83 -9.81 6.59
N CYS A 144 -8.26 -8.54 6.47
CA CYS A 144 -8.73 -7.77 7.63
C CYS A 144 -10.16 -8.15 8.07
N CYS A 145 -10.95 -8.70 7.15
CA CYS A 145 -12.35 -9.04 7.37
C CYS A 145 -12.61 -10.53 7.07
N ARG A 146 -13.72 -11.06 7.61
CA ARG A 146 -14.40 -12.29 7.19
C ARG A 146 -15.78 -11.90 6.68
N GLY A 147 -16.02 -12.08 5.38
CA GLY A 147 -17.10 -11.43 4.67
C GLY A 147 -16.94 -9.91 4.77
N HIS A 148 -18.02 -9.24 5.17
CA HIS A 148 -18.06 -7.78 5.38
C HIS A 148 -17.96 -7.41 6.86
N SER A 149 -17.28 -8.22 7.67
CA SER A 149 -17.15 -8.03 9.12
C SER A 149 -15.70 -8.19 9.55
N TRP A 150 -15.25 -7.35 10.46
CA TRP A 150 -13.89 -7.41 11.00
C TRP A 150 -13.55 -8.79 11.58
N ASP A 151 -12.35 -9.28 11.29
CA ASP A 151 -11.71 -10.21 12.22
C ASP A 151 -11.34 -9.43 13.51
N PRO A 152 -11.71 -9.92 14.71
CA PRO A 152 -11.50 -9.15 15.95
C PRO A 152 -10.04 -8.77 16.24
N ALA A 153 -9.10 -9.66 15.89
CA ALA A 153 -7.68 -9.38 16.07
C ALA A 153 -7.21 -8.29 15.11
N GLN A 154 -7.70 -8.33 13.86
CA GLN A 154 -7.37 -7.33 12.83
C GLN A 154 -7.97 -5.95 13.15
N LEU A 155 -9.18 -5.87 13.70
CA LEU A 155 -9.76 -4.61 14.19
C LEU A 155 -8.90 -3.99 15.30
N THR A 156 -8.46 -4.81 16.25
CA THR A 156 -7.60 -4.37 17.36
C THR A 156 -6.26 -3.85 16.83
N ARG A 157 -5.60 -4.63 15.96
CA ARG A 157 -4.34 -4.24 15.32
C ARG A 157 -4.46 -2.97 14.47
N THR A 158 -5.57 -2.83 13.75
CA THR A 158 -5.85 -1.65 12.93
C THR A 158 -6.08 -0.41 13.78
N THR A 159 -6.85 -0.53 14.86
CA THR A 159 -7.08 0.55 15.83
C THR A 159 -5.77 1.01 16.44
N GLN A 160 -4.90 0.09 16.84
CA GLN A 160 -3.56 0.37 17.37
C GLN A 160 -2.70 1.14 16.37
N GLY A 161 -2.59 0.65 15.12
CA GLY A 161 -1.76 1.28 14.08
C GLY A 161 -2.25 2.66 13.67
N LEU A 162 -3.57 2.83 13.53
CA LEU A 162 -4.16 4.13 13.18
C LEU A 162 -4.00 5.14 14.32
N THR A 163 -4.21 4.71 15.57
CA THR A 163 -3.97 5.56 16.75
C THR A 163 -2.50 5.98 16.83
N ALA A 164 -1.57 5.05 16.56
CA ALA A 164 -0.14 5.36 16.57
C ALA A 164 0.23 6.44 15.54
N LEU A 165 -0.34 6.36 14.33
CA LEU A 165 -0.18 7.43 13.33
C LEU A 165 -0.75 8.77 13.80
N LEU A 166 -1.92 8.79 14.45
CA LEU A 166 -2.50 10.02 14.97
C LEU A 166 -1.58 10.67 16.01
N LEU A 167 -1.01 9.88 16.90
CA LEU A 167 -0.05 10.33 17.92
C LEU A 167 1.26 10.80 17.29
N SER A 168 1.82 10.06 16.34
CA SER A 168 3.08 10.41 15.66
C SER A 168 2.98 11.72 14.87
N LEU A 169 1.82 11.98 14.26
CA LEU A 169 1.52 13.22 13.53
C LEU A 169 1.02 14.34 14.45
N LYS A 170 0.82 14.07 15.75
CA LYS A 170 0.23 14.97 16.75
C LYS A 170 -1.13 15.53 16.29
N LYS A 171 -2.06 14.63 15.94
CA LYS A 171 -3.40 14.98 15.43
C LYS A 171 -4.48 14.30 16.28
N CYS A 172 -5.39 15.12 16.83
CA CYS A 172 -6.63 14.66 17.46
C CYS A 172 -7.80 15.00 16.51
N PRO A 173 -8.26 14.04 15.68
CA PRO A 173 -9.16 14.35 14.57
C PRO A 173 -10.65 14.33 14.94
N MET A 174 -11.43 15.10 14.20
CA MET A 174 -12.85 14.78 13.98
C MET A 174 -12.94 13.58 13.03
N ILE A 175 -13.81 12.61 13.33
CA ILE A 175 -13.87 11.37 12.56
C ILE A 175 -15.13 11.39 11.68
N ARG A 176 -14.96 11.17 10.37
CA ARG A 176 -16.02 10.81 9.42
C ARG A 176 -15.79 9.39 8.93
N TYR A 177 -16.87 8.68 8.64
CA TYR A 177 -16.79 7.30 8.16
C TYR A 177 -17.82 7.06 7.06
N GLN A 178 -17.55 6.12 6.17
CA GLN A 178 -18.51 5.68 5.16
C GLN A 178 -19.68 4.92 5.80
N LEU A 179 -20.90 5.46 5.70
CA LEU A 179 -22.09 4.93 6.36
C LEU A 179 -22.48 3.53 5.85
N SER A 180 -22.23 3.23 4.58
CA SER A 180 -22.54 1.92 4.00
C SER A 180 -21.61 0.80 4.48
N SER A 181 -20.53 1.13 5.21
CA SER A 181 -19.59 0.16 5.77
C SER A 181 -19.72 0.10 7.29
N GLU A 182 -20.29 -1.01 7.77
CA GLU A 182 -20.28 -1.33 9.21
C GLU A 182 -18.85 -1.46 9.77
N PRO A 183 -17.87 -2.08 9.05
CA PRO A 183 -16.47 -2.05 9.43
C PRO A 183 -15.90 -0.63 9.65
N ALA A 184 -16.25 0.32 8.78
CA ALA A 184 -15.79 1.71 8.88
C ALA A 184 -16.31 2.39 10.15
N LYS A 185 -17.62 2.23 10.43
CA LYS A 185 -18.23 2.74 11.66
C LYS A 185 -17.58 2.12 12.90
N ARG A 186 -17.37 0.80 12.90
CA ARG A 186 -16.78 0.10 14.05
C ARG A 186 -15.35 0.56 14.35
N LEU A 187 -14.53 0.74 13.31
CA LEU A 187 -13.18 1.27 13.46
C LEU A 187 -13.21 2.73 13.99
N ALA A 188 -14.13 3.56 13.49
CA ALA A 188 -14.32 4.92 13.97
C ALA A 188 -14.61 4.97 15.48
N GLU A 189 -15.52 4.11 15.94
CA GLU A 189 -15.87 3.96 17.36
C GLU A 189 -14.67 3.51 18.20
N CYS A 190 -13.92 2.49 17.75
CA CYS A 190 -12.74 2.00 18.46
C CYS A 190 -11.65 3.07 18.59
N VAL A 191 -11.34 3.80 17.51
CA VAL A 191 -10.36 4.90 17.54
C VAL A 191 -10.83 6.00 18.50
N LYS A 192 -12.12 6.36 18.46
CA LYS A 192 -12.69 7.36 19.37
C LYS A 192 -12.62 6.93 20.84
N GLN A 193 -12.85 5.64 21.12
CA GLN A 193 -12.70 5.08 22.45
C GLN A 193 -11.27 5.20 22.95
N VAL A 194 -10.27 4.89 22.12
CA VAL A 194 -8.85 5.05 22.49
C VAL A 194 -8.51 6.51 22.76
N ILE A 195 -8.91 7.44 21.88
CA ILE A 195 -8.69 8.88 22.09
C ILE A 195 -9.33 9.37 23.41
N THR A 196 -10.51 8.84 23.75
CA THR A 196 -11.22 9.23 24.98
C THR A 196 -10.56 8.65 26.22
N LYS A 197 -10.11 7.40 26.16
CA LYS A 197 -9.45 6.71 27.27
C LYS A 197 -8.06 7.30 27.54
N GLU A 198 -7.30 7.56 26.49
CA GLU A 198 -5.92 8.07 26.56
C GLU A 198 -5.87 9.58 26.25
N TYR A 199 -6.84 10.35 26.77
CA TYR A 199 -7.04 11.77 26.42
C TYR A 199 -5.78 12.62 26.59
N GLU A 200 -4.99 12.38 27.64
CA GLU A 200 -3.75 13.12 27.93
C GLU A 200 -2.72 12.98 26.79
N LEU A 201 -2.65 11.83 26.12
CA LEU A 201 -1.76 11.64 24.97
C LEU A 201 -2.22 12.44 23.73
N PHE A 202 -3.49 12.83 23.68
CA PHE A 202 -4.11 13.57 22.59
C PHE A 202 -4.33 15.06 22.89
N ASP A 203 -3.88 15.54 24.05
CA ASP A 203 -3.97 16.96 24.43
C ASP A 203 -2.88 17.80 23.73
N PHE A 204 -3.01 17.89 22.41
CA PHE A 204 -2.13 18.68 21.58
C PHE A 204 -2.56 20.15 21.56
N ARG A 205 -1.63 21.03 21.17
CA ARG A 205 -1.95 22.43 20.88
C ARG A 205 -3.09 22.49 19.87
N ARG A 206 -4.20 23.13 20.28
CA ARG A 206 -5.39 23.31 19.43
C ARG A 206 -5.02 24.07 18.15
N THR A 207 -5.47 23.52 17.02
CA THR A 207 -5.41 24.19 15.71
C THR A 207 -6.69 24.98 15.47
N GLU A 208 -6.63 26.00 14.63
CA GLU A 208 -7.83 26.78 14.23
C GLU A 208 -8.88 25.88 13.58
N VAL A 209 -8.44 24.99 12.68
CA VAL A 209 -9.27 23.97 12.05
C VAL A 209 -8.88 22.60 12.60
N PRO A 210 -9.80 21.84 13.22
CA PRO A 210 -9.52 20.48 13.66
C PRO A 210 -9.11 19.58 12.49
N PRO A 211 -8.14 18.68 12.66
CA PRO A 211 -7.84 17.68 11.64
C PRO A 211 -9.02 16.72 11.46
N LEU A 212 -9.10 16.08 10.30
CA LEU A 212 -10.18 15.18 9.94
C LEU A 212 -9.63 13.80 9.60
N LEU A 213 -10.20 12.75 10.21
CA LEU A 213 -9.98 11.36 9.83
C LEU A 213 -11.18 10.86 9.03
N LEU A 214 -10.96 10.44 7.79
CA LEU A 214 -11.97 9.84 6.93
C LEU A 214 -11.70 8.34 6.80
N ILE A 215 -12.64 7.52 7.27
CA ILE A 215 -12.55 6.05 7.19
C ILE A 215 -13.45 5.55 6.06
N LEU A 216 -12.84 4.83 5.12
CA LEU A 216 -13.46 4.32 3.91
C LEU A 216 -13.29 2.79 3.84
N ASP A 217 -14.04 2.14 2.96
CA ASP A 217 -13.99 0.70 2.74
C ASP A 217 -13.71 0.36 1.26
N ARG A 218 -12.72 -0.50 1.02
CA ARG A 218 -12.32 -0.94 -0.33
C ARG A 218 -13.46 -1.62 -1.09
N SER A 219 -14.45 -2.19 -0.41
CA SER A 219 -15.63 -2.77 -1.06
C SER A 219 -16.43 -1.76 -1.90
N ASP A 220 -16.28 -0.44 -1.67
CA ASP A 220 -16.95 0.60 -2.48
C ASP A 220 -16.30 0.79 -3.87
N ASP A 221 -15.00 0.47 -3.98
CA ASP A 221 -14.20 0.59 -5.20
C ASP A 221 -13.26 -0.61 -5.38
N ALA A 222 -13.82 -1.69 -5.92
CA ALA A 222 -13.10 -2.87 -6.36
C ALA A 222 -12.51 -2.75 -7.78
N ILE A 223 -12.70 -1.62 -8.47
CA ILE A 223 -12.18 -1.41 -9.84
C ILE A 223 -10.73 -0.97 -9.79
N THR A 224 -10.42 0.07 -9.01
CA THR A 224 -9.07 0.63 -8.87
C THR A 224 -7.96 -0.43 -8.68
N PRO A 225 -8.07 -1.41 -7.75
CA PRO A 225 -7.01 -2.40 -7.55
C PRO A 225 -6.90 -3.46 -8.66
N LEU A 226 -7.83 -3.52 -9.62
CA LEU A 226 -7.82 -4.49 -10.73
C LEU A 226 -7.22 -3.93 -12.03
N LEU A 227 -6.98 -2.62 -12.13
CA LEU A 227 -6.54 -1.97 -13.36
C LEU A 227 -5.02 -2.06 -13.54
N ASN A 228 -4.57 -2.19 -14.79
CA ASN A 228 -3.15 -2.05 -15.11
C ASN A 228 -2.71 -0.61 -14.83
N GLN A 229 -1.49 -0.48 -14.33
CA GLN A 229 -0.94 0.79 -13.88
C GLN A 229 0.20 1.24 -14.79
N TRP A 230 0.21 2.53 -15.10
CA TRP A 230 1.15 3.12 -16.06
C TRP A 230 2.01 4.25 -15.48
N THR A 231 1.94 4.49 -14.18
CA THR A 231 2.87 5.38 -13.47
C THR A 231 3.93 4.58 -12.75
N TYR A 232 5.14 5.14 -12.57
CA TYR A 232 6.31 4.32 -12.26
C TYR A 232 6.13 3.41 -11.02
N GLN A 233 5.79 4.00 -9.88
CA GLN A 233 5.65 3.26 -8.63
C GLN A 233 4.50 2.24 -8.69
N ALA A 234 3.37 2.63 -9.26
CA ALA A 234 2.20 1.77 -9.37
C ALA A 234 2.45 0.60 -10.34
N MET A 235 3.08 0.86 -11.48
CA MET A 235 3.44 -0.16 -12.48
C MET A 235 4.46 -1.15 -11.94
N VAL A 236 5.48 -0.68 -11.20
CA VAL A 236 6.44 -1.58 -10.54
C VAL A 236 5.73 -2.47 -9.53
N HIS A 237 4.84 -1.92 -8.70
CA HIS A 237 4.10 -2.73 -7.72
C HIS A 237 3.15 -3.74 -8.39
N GLU A 238 2.51 -3.36 -9.50
CA GLU A 238 1.60 -4.23 -10.24
C GLU A 238 2.33 -5.39 -10.92
N LEU A 239 3.48 -5.14 -11.56
CA LEU A 239 4.16 -6.15 -12.37
C LEU A 239 5.26 -6.92 -11.63
N LEU A 240 5.95 -6.27 -10.68
CA LEU A 240 7.11 -6.84 -9.96
C LEU A 240 6.86 -7.03 -8.47
N GLY A 241 5.90 -6.28 -7.91
CA GLY A 241 5.62 -6.29 -6.47
C GLY A 241 6.65 -5.45 -5.70
N ILE A 242 6.14 -4.54 -4.87
CA ILE A 242 6.95 -3.77 -3.90
C ILE A 242 6.58 -4.26 -2.51
N ASN A 243 7.56 -4.73 -1.77
CA ASN A 243 7.42 -5.11 -0.36
C ASN A 243 8.43 -4.31 0.47
N ASN A 244 7.95 -3.41 1.33
CA ASN A 244 8.80 -2.53 2.15
C ASN A 244 9.93 -1.86 1.34
N ASN A 245 9.56 -1.19 0.24
CA ASN A 245 10.48 -0.54 -0.71
C ASN A 245 11.46 -1.47 -1.44
N ARG A 246 11.29 -2.80 -1.37
CA ARG A 246 12.11 -3.79 -2.07
C ARG A 246 11.33 -4.46 -3.20
N ILE A 247 12.02 -4.75 -4.28
CA ILE A 247 11.53 -5.55 -5.41
C ILE A 247 12.43 -6.75 -5.62
N ASP A 248 11.83 -7.90 -5.94
CA ASP A 248 12.55 -9.13 -6.26
C ASP A 248 12.63 -9.32 -7.77
N LEU A 249 13.84 -9.23 -8.32
CA LEU A 249 14.16 -9.45 -9.72
C LEU A 249 14.81 -10.83 -9.94
N SER A 250 14.82 -11.73 -8.96
CA SER A 250 15.44 -13.06 -9.09
C SER A 250 14.90 -13.91 -10.24
N ARG A 251 13.66 -13.63 -10.67
CA ARG A 251 12.99 -14.30 -11.79
C ARG A 251 13.30 -13.67 -13.16
N VAL A 252 14.01 -12.55 -13.19
CA VAL A 252 14.37 -11.86 -14.43
C VAL A 252 15.49 -12.65 -15.14
N PRO A 253 15.31 -13.02 -16.42
CA PRO A 253 16.33 -13.76 -17.16
C PRO A 253 17.66 -13.00 -17.23
N GLY A 254 18.76 -13.67 -16.92
CA GLY A 254 20.12 -13.11 -16.99
C GLY A 254 20.45 -12.08 -15.90
N ILE A 255 19.63 -11.95 -14.86
CA ILE A 255 19.85 -10.95 -13.81
C ILE A 255 21.16 -11.19 -13.04
N SER A 256 21.94 -10.14 -12.86
CA SER A 256 23.15 -10.20 -12.04
C SER A 256 22.82 -10.43 -10.56
N LYS A 257 23.69 -11.10 -9.81
CA LYS A 257 23.50 -11.38 -8.38
C LYS A 257 23.21 -10.10 -7.57
N ASP A 258 23.90 -9.01 -7.89
CA ASP A 258 23.77 -7.71 -7.19
C ASP A 258 22.42 -7.01 -7.42
N LEU A 259 21.67 -7.41 -8.45
CA LEU A 259 20.38 -6.81 -8.81
C LEU A 259 19.21 -7.76 -8.56
N ARG A 260 19.42 -8.89 -7.88
CA ARG A 260 18.33 -9.81 -7.53
C ARG A 260 17.30 -9.17 -6.60
N GLU A 261 17.75 -8.32 -5.70
CA GLU A 261 16.88 -7.52 -4.85
C GLU A 261 17.27 -6.04 -5.02
N VAL A 262 16.28 -5.20 -5.24
CA VAL A 262 16.49 -3.78 -5.53
C VAL A 262 15.64 -2.94 -4.57
N VAL A 263 16.23 -1.88 -4.02
CA VAL A 263 15.54 -0.92 -3.16
C VAL A 263 15.11 0.32 -3.95
N LEU A 264 13.83 0.68 -3.83
CA LEU A 264 13.20 1.87 -4.40
C LEU A 264 12.68 2.76 -3.26
N SER A 265 13.43 3.79 -2.91
CA SER A 265 13.11 4.72 -1.81
C SER A 265 13.29 6.15 -2.30
N ALA A 266 12.23 6.96 -2.29
CA ALA A 266 12.28 8.35 -2.74
C ALA A 266 13.19 9.23 -1.86
N GLU A 267 13.44 8.84 -0.61
CA GLU A 267 14.31 9.59 0.31
C GLU A 267 15.80 9.44 -0.05
N ASN A 268 16.18 8.32 -0.65
CA ASN A 268 17.59 7.97 -0.92
C ASN A 268 17.92 7.90 -2.41
N ASP A 269 16.93 8.13 -3.28
CA ASP A 269 17.05 8.00 -4.72
C ASP A 269 16.32 9.16 -5.41
N GLU A 270 17.09 10.16 -5.79
CA GLU A 270 16.59 11.37 -6.46
C GLU A 270 15.94 11.05 -7.82
N PHE A 271 16.47 10.08 -8.57
CA PHE A 271 15.86 9.69 -9.83
C PHE A 271 14.48 9.09 -9.57
N TYR A 272 14.37 8.17 -8.62
CA TYR A 272 13.08 7.58 -8.26
C TYR A 272 12.11 8.64 -7.73
N ALA A 273 12.53 9.52 -6.83
CA ALA A 273 11.70 10.59 -6.27
C ALA A 273 11.08 11.50 -7.35
N ASN A 274 11.86 11.84 -8.38
CA ASN A 274 11.42 12.70 -9.47
C ASN A 274 10.55 11.97 -10.51
N ASN A 275 10.62 10.64 -10.57
CA ASN A 275 9.95 9.84 -11.61
C ASN A 275 8.82 8.94 -11.09
N MET A 276 8.69 8.73 -9.78
CA MET A 276 7.79 7.74 -9.16
C MET A 276 6.32 7.87 -9.60
N TYR A 277 5.89 9.09 -9.95
CA TYR A 277 4.53 9.43 -10.34
C TYR A 277 4.37 9.79 -11.82
N LEU A 278 5.45 9.76 -12.60
CA LEU A 278 5.40 10.01 -14.04
C LEU A 278 4.90 8.79 -14.80
N ASN A 279 4.36 9.02 -15.99
CA ASN A 279 3.84 7.95 -16.82
C ASN A 279 4.96 7.18 -17.54
N PHE A 280 4.65 5.96 -18.01
CA PHE A 280 5.63 5.06 -18.63
C PHE A 280 6.42 5.65 -19.81
N ALA A 281 5.77 6.48 -20.65
CA ALA A 281 6.44 7.13 -21.77
C ALA A 281 7.44 8.21 -21.30
N GLU A 282 7.06 9.00 -20.28
CA GLU A 282 7.95 10.00 -19.66
C GLU A 282 9.16 9.35 -18.99
N ILE A 283 8.96 8.23 -18.28
CA ILE A 283 10.06 7.50 -17.64
C ILE A 283 11.05 7.00 -18.68
N GLY A 284 10.58 6.43 -19.80
CA GLY A 284 11.45 5.97 -20.89
C GLY A 284 12.33 7.11 -21.43
N THR A 285 11.75 8.30 -21.60
CA THR A 285 12.47 9.50 -22.02
C THR A 285 13.49 9.95 -20.97
N ASN A 286 13.11 9.96 -19.69
CA ASN A 286 13.99 10.39 -18.61
C ASN A 286 15.15 9.43 -18.36
N ILE A 287 14.96 8.12 -18.56
CA ILE A 287 16.04 7.14 -18.52
C ILE A 287 17.02 7.35 -19.68
N LYS A 288 16.51 7.62 -20.88
CA LYS A 288 17.35 7.96 -22.02
C LYS A 288 18.21 9.19 -21.73
N ASN A 289 17.60 10.27 -21.23
CA ASN A 289 18.31 11.49 -20.85
C ASN A 289 19.35 11.22 -19.76
N LEU A 290 19.01 10.45 -18.73
CA LEU A 290 19.93 10.05 -17.66
C LEU A 290 21.15 9.31 -18.23
N MET A 291 20.92 8.43 -19.20
CA MET A 291 21.98 7.64 -19.83
C MET A 291 22.86 8.48 -20.78
N GLU A 292 22.26 9.36 -21.57
CA GLU A 292 22.98 10.30 -22.44
C GLU A 292 23.86 11.27 -21.62
N ASP A 293 23.32 11.83 -20.53
CA ASP A 293 24.08 12.68 -19.61
C ASP A 293 25.25 11.93 -18.98
N PHE A 294 25.06 10.64 -18.67
CA PHE A 294 26.12 9.79 -18.16
C PHE A 294 27.21 9.52 -19.21
N GLN A 295 26.82 9.24 -20.47
CA GLN A 295 27.76 9.08 -21.59
C GLN A 295 28.55 10.37 -21.88
N ARG A 296 27.92 11.54 -21.79
CA ARG A 296 28.60 12.84 -21.98
C ARG A 296 29.73 13.08 -20.99
N ARG A 297 29.60 12.58 -19.75
CA ARG A 297 30.65 12.68 -18.73
C ARG A 297 31.86 11.76 -19.02
N LYS A 298 31.75 10.83 -19.98
CA LYS A 298 32.81 9.88 -20.40
C LYS A 298 32.81 9.69 -21.93
N PRO A 299 33.36 10.64 -22.71
CA PRO A 299 33.22 10.68 -24.17
C PRO A 299 33.96 9.59 -24.97
N LYS A 300 34.75 8.71 -24.33
CA LYS A 300 35.54 7.68 -25.05
C LYS A 300 34.69 6.53 -25.62
N GLU A 301 33.41 6.43 -25.25
CA GLU A 301 32.53 5.30 -25.62
C GLU A 301 31.11 5.79 -25.96
N GLN A 302 31.01 6.78 -26.84
CA GLN A 302 29.71 7.27 -27.33
C GLN A 302 29.06 6.25 -28.27
N GLN A 303 28.02 5.57 -27.79
CA GLN A 303 27.10 4.79 -28.62
C GLN A 303 25.75 5.51 -28.69
N LYS A 304 25.12 5.52 -29.87
CA LYS A 304 23.73 5.95 -29.99
C LYS A 304 22.84 4.91 -29.33
N LEU A 305 22.05 5.35 -28.35
CA LEU A 305 21.10 4.52 -27.61
C LEU A 305 19.70 4.99 -27.96
N GLU A 306 18.97 4.20 -28.74
CA GLU A 306 17.64 4.58 -29.24
C GLU A 306 16.52 3.89 -28.46
N SER A 307 16.78 2.70 -27.89
CA SER A 307 15.79 1.91 -27.16
C SER A 307 16.25 1.54 -25.74
N ILE A 308 15.28 1.17 -24.89
CA ILE A 308 15.57 0.63 -23.53
C ILE A 308 16.36 -0.68 -23.60
N ALA A 309 16.17 -1.47 -24.67
CA ALA A 309 16.95 -2.68 -24.89
C ALA A 309 18.42 -2.36 -25.14
N ASP A 310 18.72 -1.35 -25.98
CA ASP A 310 20.09 -0.89 -26.22
C ASP A 310 20.74 -0.39 -24.93
N MET A 311 19.96 0.37 -24.14
CA MET A 311 20.40 0.89 -22.84
C MET A 311 20.76 -0.24 -21.87
N LYS A 312 19.91 -1.28 -21.77
CA LYS A 312 20.18 -2.44 -20.93
C LYS A 312 21.43 -3.20 -21.40
N ALA A 313 21.52 -3.49 -22.69
CA ALA A 313 22.66 -4.19 -23.28
C ALA A 313 23.98 -3.43 -23.06
N PHE A 314 23.94 -2.10 -23.18
CA PHE A 314 25.08 -1.24 -22.89
C PHE A 314 25.51 -1.35 -21.42
N VAL A 315 24.58 -1.27 -20.45
CA VAL A 315 24.94 -1.43 -19.03
C VAL A 315 25.56 -2.81 -18.74
N GLU A 316 25.08 -3.86 -19.40
CA GLU A 316 25.57 -5.24 -19.24
C GLU A 316 26.96 -5.44 -19.87
N ASN A 317 27.20 -4.88 -21.05
CA ASN A 317 28.46 -5.03 -21.80
C ASN A 317 29.61 -4.19 -21.24
N TYR A 318 29.31 -3.19 -20.41
CA TYR A 318 30.32 -2.30 -19.83
C TYR A 318 30.29 -2.34 -18.28
N PRO A 319 30.87 -3.37 -17.63
CA PRO A 319 30.83 -3.54 -16.17
C PRO A 319 31.43 -2.37 -15.36
N GLN A 320 32.34 -1.60 -15.97
CA GLN A 320 32.88 -0.38 -15.36
C GLN A 320 31.78 0.68 -15.16
N PHE A 321 30.77 0.74 -16.03
CA PHE A 321 29.59 1.61 -15.88
C PHE A 321 28.72 1.18 -14.70
N LYS A 322 28.52 -0.14 -14.53
CA LYS A 322 27.77 -0.68 -13.37
C LYS A 322 28.40 -0.29 -12.03
N LYS A 323 29.73 -0.27 -11.95
CA LYS A 323 30.46 0.19 -10.74
C LYS A 323 30.39 1.70 -10.51
N MET A 324 30.08 2.48 -11.55
CA MET A 324 30.21 3.94 -11.55
C MET A 324 28.87 4.67 -11.37
N SER A 325 27.73 4.02 -11.65
CA SER A 325 26.41 4.52 -11.27
C SER A 325 25.41 3.38 -10.98
N GLY A 326 25.21 3.10 -9.68
CA GLY A 326 24.20 2.14 -9.23
C GLY A 326 22.77 2.56 -9.62
N THR A 327 22.48 3.86 -9.61
CA THR A 327 21.16 4.41 -9.98
C THR A 327 20.81 4.14 -11.44
N VAL A 328 21.74 4.40 -12.38
CA VAL A 328 21.51 4.14 -13.82
C VAL A 328 21.28 2.65 -14.05
N SER A 329 22.16 1.79 -13.53
CA SER A 329 22.01 0.35 -13.69
C SER A 329 20.69 -0.15 -13.12
N LYS A 330 20.31 0.32 -11.92
CA LYS A 330 19.07 -0.04 -11.26
C LYS A 330 17.84 0.28 -12.12
N HIS A 331 17.66 1.55 -12.52
CA HIS A 331 16.45 1.98 -13.20
C HIS A 331 16.35 1.48 -14.64
N VAL A 332 17.49 1.37 -15.36
CA VAL A 332 17.53 0.75 -16.68
C VAL A 332 17.09 -0.71 -16.61
N THR A 333 17.58 -1.47 -15.61
CA THR A 333 17.17 -2.87 -15.43
C THR A 333 15.68 -2.99 -15.09
N VAL A 334 15.18 -2.19 -14.14
CA VAL A 334 13.77 -2.23 -13.75
C VAL A 334 12.87 -1.88 -14.93
N VAL A 335 13.11 -0.77 -15.61
CA VAL A 335 12.26 -0.33 -16.73
C VAL A 335 12.41 -1.23 -17.95
N GLY A 336 13.60 -1.81 -18.17
CA GLY A 336 13.81 -2.85 -19.17
C GLY A 336 12.94 -4.09 -18.91
N GLU A 337 12.82 -4.52 -17.66
CA GLU A 337 11.94 -5.63 -17.30
C GLU A 337 10.45 -5.27 -17.43
N LEU A 338 10.04 -4.06 -17.02
CA LEU A 338 8.66 -3.59 -17.23
C LEU A 338 8.30 -3.60 -18.72
N SER A 339 9.19 -3.09 -19.57
CA SER A 339 9.01 -3.09 -21.03
C SER A 339 8.86 -4.50 -21.60
N ARG A 340 9.71 -5.44 -21.15
CA ARG A 340 9.65 -6.85 -21.54
C ARG A 340 8.29 -7.48 -21.18
N LEU A 341 7.82 -7.27 -19.94
CA LEU A 341 6.54 -7.80 -19.46
C LEU A 341 5.34 -7.20 -20.20
N VAL A 342 5.38 -5.90 -20.50
CA VAL A 342 4.34 -5.23 -21.31
C VAL A 342 4.22 -5.86 -22.70
N ALA A 343 5.36 -6.09 -23.36
CA ALA A 343 5.38 -6.70 -24.69
C ALA A 343 4.96 -8.17 -24.67
N GLU A 344 5.49 -8.96 -23.72
CA GLU A 344 5.20 -10.39 -23.59
C GLU A 344 3.71 -10.67 -23.34
N ARG A 345 3.07 -9.87 -22.47
CA ARG A 345 1.68 -10.05 -22.06
C ARG A 345 0.68 -9.19 -22.85
N ASN A 346 1.14 -8.44 -23.86
CA ASN A 346 0.32 -7.52 -24.66
C ASN A 346 -0.50 -6.53 -23.80
N LEU A 347 0.13 -5.96 -22.77
CA LEU A 347 -0.60 -5.19 -21.73
C LEU A 347 -1.20 -3.87 -22.22
N LEU A 348 -0.73 -3.32 -23.34
CA LEU A 348 -1.31 -2.11 -23.93
C LEU A 348 -2.75 -2.37 -24.40
N GLU A 349 -2.98 -3.44 -25.17
CA GLU A 349 -4.32 -3.78 -25.66
C GLU A 349 -5.23 -4.23 -24.49
N VAL A 350 -4.68 -4.96 -23.52
CA VAL A 350 -5.43 -5.35 -22.31
C VAL A 350 -5.88 -4.10 -21.56
N SER A 351 -4.96 -3.16 -21.31
CA SER A 351 -5.26 -1.93 -20.58
C SER A 351 -6.27 -1.05 -21.30
N GLU A 352 -6.27 -1.00 -22.63
CA GLU A 352 -7.26 -0.25 -23.39
C GLU A 352 -8.69 -0.76 -23.09
N VAL A 353 -8.88 -2.08 -23.12
CA VAL A 353 -10.17 -2.71 -22.78
C VAL A 353 -10.53 -2.54 -21.30
N GLU A 354 -9.54 -2.56 -20.40
CA GLU A 354 -9.78 -2.26 -18.98
C GLU A 354 -10.31 -0.84 -18.78
N GLN A 355 -9.75 0.15 -19.49
CA GLN A 355 -10.21 1.54 -19.43
C GLN A 355 -11.59 1.71 -20.08
N GLU A 356 -11.87 1.00 -21.17
CA GLU A 356 -13.21 0.91 -21.77
C GLU A 356 -14.24 0.41 -20.74
N LEU A 357 -13.94 -0.70 -20.05
CA LEU A 357 -14.81 -1.28 -19.02
C LEU A 357 -15.02 -0.37 -17.81
N ALA A 358 -13.97 0.37 -17.41
CA ALA A 358 -14.02 1.24 -16.24
C ALA A 358 -14.72 2.58 -16.52
N CYS A 359 -14.54 3.15 -17.72
CA CYS A 359 -14.93 4.55 -17.99
C CYS A 359 -16.07 4.69 -19.01
N GLN A 360 -16.27 3.74 -19.90
CA GLN A 360 -17.23 3.85 -21.00
C GLN A 360 -18.53 3.10 -20.68
N SER A 361 -19.55 3.29 -21.54
CA SER A 361 -20.89 2.73 -21.34
C SER A 361 -21.40 1.89 -22.53
N ASP A 362 -20.55 1.62 -23.53
CA ASP A 362 -20.92 0.75 -24.65
C ASP A 362 -20.74 -0.72 -24.26
N HIS A 363 -21.85 -1.36 -23.87
CA HIS A 363 -21.87 -2.76 -23.46
C HIS A 363 -21.49 -3.73 -24.58
N SER A 364 -21.98 -3.48 -25.80
CA SER A 364 -21.79 -4.38 -26.94
C SER A 364 -20.33 -4.37 -27.40
N SER A 365 -19.74 -3.18 -27.53
CA SER A 365 -18.32 -3.01 -27.83
C SER A 365 -17.46 -3.68 -26.76
N ALA A 366 -17.69 -3.36 -25.49
CA ALA A 366 -16.90 -3.90 -24.39
C ALA A 366 -16.97 -5.43 -24.31
N LEU A 367 -18.15 -6.04 -24.52
CA LEU A 367 -18.30 -7.49 -24.56
C LEU A 367 -17.51 -8.12 -25.72
N GLN A 368 -17.55 -7.50 -26.90
CA GLN A 368 -16.80 -7.98 -28.07
C GLN A 368 -15.28 -7.86 -27.86
N SER A 369 -14.82 -6.75 -27.30
CA SER A 369 -13.41 -6.51 -26.94
C SER A 369 -12.89 -7.55 -25.95
N VAL A 370 -13.65 -7.83 -24.87
CA VAL A 370 -13.26 -8.85 -23.88
C VAL A 370 -13.19 -10.24 -24.53
N ARG A 371 -14.20 -10.65 -25.32
CA ARG A 371 -14.19 -11.93 -26.03
C ARG A 371 -12.99 -12.07 -26.98
N ARG A 372 -12.67 -11.01 -27.72
CA ARG A 372 -11.51 -10.98 -28.64
C ARG A 372 -10.23 -11.28 -27.88
N LEU A 373 -10.01 -10.60 -26.74
CA LEU A 373 -8.82 -10.82 -25.92
C LEU A 373 -8.79 -12.21 -25.27
N LEU A 374 -9.94 -12.73 -24.83
CA LEU A 374 -10.06 -14.10 -24.31
C LEU A 374 -9.78 -15.18 -25.36
N GLN A 375 -9.70 -14.86 -26.64
CA GLN A 375 -9.26 -15.80 -27.68
C GLN A 375 -7.75 -15.72 -27.96
N SER A 376 -7.06 -14.68 -27.48
CA SER A 376 -5.62 -14.48 -27.73
C SER A 376 -4.78 -15.44 -26.88
N PRO A 377 -3.88 -16.27 -27.44
CA PRO A 377 -3.05 -17.20 -26.66
C PRO A 377 -1.98 -16.47 -25.81
N ARG A 378 -1.69 -15.20 -26.09
CA ARG A 378 -0.69 -14.40 -25.35
C ARG A 378 -1.22 -13.84 -24.03
N LEU A 379 -2.54 -13.81 -23.85
CA LEU A 379 -3.16 -13.26 -22.64
C LEU A 379 -2.96 -14.21 -21.46
N SER A 380 -2.36 -13.72 -20.37
CA SER A 380 -2.19 -14.54 -19.17
C SER A 380 -3.54 -14.88 -18.53
N GLU A 381 -3.61 -15.98 -17.77
CA GLU A 381 -4.85 -16.36 -17.07
C GLU A 381 -5.34 -15.27 -16.10
N LEU A 382 -4.41 -14.58 -15.45
CA LEU A 382 -4.75 -13.49 -14.52
C LEU A 382 -5.34 -12.30 -15.28
N ASP A 383 -4.76 -11.91 -16.41
CA ASP A 383 -5.25 -10.79 -17.22
C ASP A 383 -6.64 -11.10 -17.81
N ALA A 384 -6.83 -12.34 -18.26
CA ALA A 384 -8.14 -12.84 -18.69
C ALA A 384 -9.17 -12.75 -17.55
N ALA A 385 -8.82 -13.23 -16.35
CA ALA A 385 -9.71 -13.18 -15.20
C ALA A 385 -10.05 -11.74 -14.79
N ARG A 386 -9.07 -10.83 -14.82
CA ARG A 386 -9.28 -9.39 -14.54
C ARG A 386 -10.28 -8.74 -15.48
N LEU A 387 -10.16 -8.96 -16.79
CA LEU A 387 -11.12 -8.43 -17.76
C LEU A 387 -12.55 -8.90 -17.47
N VAL A 388 -12.71 -10.18 -17.11
CA VAL A 388 -14.01 -10.76 -16.75
C VAL A 388 -14.51 -10.20 -15.40
N MET A 389 -13.64 -9.97 -14.42
CA MET A 389 -13.99 -9.31 -13.14
C MET A 389 -14.49 -7.89 -13.36
N LEU A 390 -13.77 -7.08 -14.14
CA LEU A 390 -14.15 -5.70 -14.47
C LEU A 390 -15.48 -5.66 -15.21
N TYR A 391 -15.66 -6.54 -16.21
CA TYR A 391 -16.94 -6.71 -16.90
C TYR A 391 -18.07 -7.06 -15.94
N ALA A 392 -17.85 -8.03 -15.03
CA ALA A 392 -18.85 -8.47 -14.07
C ALA A 392 -19.25 -7.35 -13.09
N LEU A 393 -18.30 -6.55 -12.61
CA LEU A 393 -18.55 -5.41 -11.74
C LEU A 393 -19.31 -4.28 -12.46
N ARG A 394 -18.98 -4.00 -13.72
CA ARG A 394 -19.59 -2.95 -14.53
C ARG A 394 -21.02 -3.29 -14.94
N TYR A 395 -21.23 -4.51 -15.44
CA TYR A 395 -22.46 -4.93 -16.10
C TYR A 395 -23.28 -5.94 -15.29
N GLU A 396 -23.11 -6.00 -13.96
CA GLU A 396 -23.78 -6.92 -13.03
C GLU A 396 -25.31 -7.02 -13.26
N ARG A 397 -25.97 -5.88 -13.52
CA ARG A 397 -27.43 -5.78 -13.68
C ARG A 397 -27.86 -5.52 -15.14
N HIS A 398 -26.98 -5.71 -16.11
CA HIS A 398 -27.33 -5.49 -17.52
C HIS A 398 -28.28 -6.60 -18.01
N GLY A 399 -29.34 -6.22 -18.73
CA GLY A 399 -30.40 -7.15 -19.17
C GLY A 399 -29.91 -8.27 -20.11
N SER A 400 -28.88 -7.96 -20.91
CA SER A 400 -28.19 -8.92 -21.78
C SER A 400 -26.85 -9.29 -21.15
N SER A 401 -26.85 -10.15 -20.13
CA SER A 401 -25.60 -10.53 -19.44
C SER A 401 -24.76 -11.48 -20.29
N GLY A 402 -23.59 -11.01 -20.73
CA GLY A 402 -22.59 -11.84 -21.39
C GLY A 402 -21.74 -12.67 -20.42
N LEU A 403 -21.90 -12.48 -19.10
CA LEU A 403 -21.03 -13.04 -18.08
C LEU A 403 -20.97 -14.60 -18.11
N PRO A 404 -22.09 -15.34 -18.25
CA PRO A 404 -22.02 -16.80 -18.31
C PRO A 404 -21.13 -17.30 -19.45
N ALA A 405 -21.23 -16.70 -20.64
CA ALA A 405 -20.40 -17.08 -21.77
C ALA A 405 -18.92 -16.74 -21.54
N LEU A 406 -18.62 -15.56 -20.97
CA LEU A 406 -17.25 -15.18 -20.63
C LEU A 406 -16.61 -16.13 -19.60
N LEU A 407 -17.38 -16.63 -18.63
CA LEU A 407 -16.90 -17.62 -17.66
C LEU A 407 -16.58 -18.97 -18.32
N GLU A 408 -17.35 -19.37 -19.33
CA GLU A 408 -17.12 -20.59 -20.10
C GLU A 408 -15.89 -20.45 -21.02
N GLU A 409 -15.73 -19.29 -21.67
CA GLU A 409 -14.53 -18.95 -22.45
C GLU A 409 -13.27 -18.93 -21.56
N LEU A 410 -13.36 -18.34 -20.36
CA LEU A 410 -12.28 -18.34 -19.37
C LEU A 410 -11.89 -19.77 -18.94
N ARG A 411 -12.88 -20.66 -18.78
CA ARG A 411 -12.65 -22.09 -18.49
C ARG A 411 -11.92 -22.79 -19.64
N GLY A 412 -12.29 -22.48 -20.89
CA GLY A 412 -11.68 -23.07 -22.09
C GLY A 412 -10.19 -22.77 -22.26
N ARG A 413 -9.66 -21.72 -21.62
CA ARG A 413 -8.25 -21.33 -21.67
C ARG A 413 -7.33 -22.16 -20.75
N GLY A 414 -7.84 -23.20 -20.10
CA GLY A 414 -7.09 -23.99 -19.12
C GLY A 414 -7.06 -23.38 -17.72
N GLY A 415 -7.83 -22.30 -17.50
CA GLY A 415 -7.91 -21.62 -16.22
C GLY A 415 -8.33 -22.58 -15.12
N THR A 416 -7.54 -22.63 -14.05
CA THR A 416 -7.95 -23.33 -12.83
C THR A 416 -9.32 -22.80 -12.35
N ASP A 417 -10.17 -23.68 -11.82
CA ASP A 417 -11.49 -23.33 -11.26
C ASP A 417 -11.42 -22.18 -10.21
N ARG A 418 -10.20 -21.92 -9.70
CA ARG A 418 -9.82 -20.75 -8.92
C ARG A 418 -10.24 -19.41 -9.55
N TYR A 419 -9.87 -19.11 -10.80
CA TYR A 419 -10.10 -17.78 -11.37
C TYR A 419 -11.59 -17.51 -11.62
N ARG A 420 -12.34 -18.53 -12.01
CA ARG A 420 -13.80 -18.46 -12.14
C ARG A 420 -14.46 -18.14 -10.79
N LYS A 421 -14.05 -18.82 -9.72
CA LYS A 421 -14.53 -18.54 -8.35
C LYS A 421 -14.17 -17.12 -7.93
N LEU A 422 -12.97 -16.64 -8.28
CA LEU A 422 -12.55 -15.27 -8.00
C LEU A 422 -13.44 -14.22 -8.66
N VAL A 423 -13.92 -14.43 -9.90
CA VAL A 423 -14.87 -13.50 -10.53
C VAL A 423 -16.11 -13.33 -9.66
N SER A 424 -16.69 -14.44 -9.20
CA SER A 424 -17.88 -14.40 -8.33
C SER A 424 -17.56 -13.77 -6.97
N ALA A 425 -16.40 -14.11 -6.39
CA ALA A 425 -15.95 -13.57 -5.11
C ALA A 425 -15.75 -12.05 -5.14
N VAL A 426 -15.18 -11.51 -6.23
CA VAL A 426 -14.99 -10.07 -6.43
C VAL A 426 -16.34 -9.35 -6.53
N VAL A 427 -17.33 -9.94 -7.21
CA VAL A 427 -18.69 -9.37 -7.26
C VAL A 427 -19.38 -9.45 -5.89
N GLU A 428 -19.19 -10.53 -5.12
CA GLU A 428 -19.68 -10.64 -3.73
C GLU A 428 -18.99 -9.64 -2.79
N TYR A 429 -17.72 -9.30 -3.05
CA TYR A 429 -16.93 -8.35 -2.30
C TYR A 429 -17.31 -6.89 -2.61
N GLY A 430 -17.35 -6.49 -3.87
CA GLY A 430 -17.47 -5.08 -4.28
C GLY A 430 -18.56 -4.80 -5.32
N GLY A 431 -19.53 -5.70 -5.48
CA GLY A 431 -20.65 -5.54 -6.41
C GLY A 431 -21.65 -4.45 -5.99
N LYS A 432 -22.61 -4.15 -6.87
CA LYS A 432 -23.65 -3.12 -6.68
C LYS A 432 -24.56 -3.34 -5.46
N ARG A 433 -24.57 -4.55 -4.87
CA ARG A 433 -25.31 -4.84 -3.63
C ARG A 433 -24.60 -4.37 -2.37
N VAL A 434 -23.28 -4.21 -2.42
CA VAL A 434 -22.42 -3.82 -1.30
C VAL A 434 -22.08 -2.33 -1.35
N ARG A 435 -21.78 -1.83 -2.56
CA ARG A 435 -21.40 -0.43 -2.78
C ARG A 435 -22.46 0.55 -2.30
N GLY A 436 -22.01 1.58 -1.58
CA GLY A 436 -22.82 2.73 -1.18
C GLY A 436 -22.74 3.89 -2.19
N SER A 437 -21.68 3.92 -2.99
CA SER A 437 -21.43 4.94 -4.01
C SER A 437 -21.79 4.46 -5.42
N ASP A 438 -22.05 5.41 -6.32
CA ASP A 438 -22.24 5.10 -7.74
C ASP A 438 -20.93 5.28 -8.51
N LEU A 439 -20.11 4.22 -8.48
CA LEU A 439 -18.78 4.13 -9.09
C LEU A 439 -18.75 4.44 -10.59
N PHE A 440 -19.87 4.27 -11.28
CA PHE A 440 -19.96 4.44 -12.73
C PHE A 440 -20.92 5.55 -13.16
N SER A 441 -21.18 6.52 -12.27
CA SER A 441 -21.98 7.69 -12.58
C SER A 441 -21.44 8.36 -13.85
N PRO A 442 -22.29 8.71 -14.84
CA PRO A 442 -21.87 9.48 -16.00
C PRO A 442 -21.29 10.80 -15.49
N LYS A 443 -19.97 11.01 -15.67
CA LYS A 443 -19.35 12.30 -15.35
C LYS A 443 -19.90 13.33 -16.32
N ASP A 444 -20.24 14.52 -15.83
CA ASP A 444 -20.70 15.64 -16.66
C ASP A 444 -19.73 15.85 -17.83
N ALA A 445 -20.25 16.07 -19.04
CA ALA A 445 -19.44 16.33 -20.24
C ALA A 445 -18.46 17.53 -20.07
N VAL A 446 -18.76 18.45 -19.14
CA VAL A 446 -17.91 19.58 -18.75
C VAL A 446 -16.76 19.18 -17.80
N ALA A 447 -16.98 18.18 -16.94
CA ALA A 447 -15.95 17.61 -16.07
C ALA A 447 -14.98 16.74 -16.89
N ILE A 448 -15.53 15.99 -17.83
CA ILE A 448 -14.83 15.28 -18.91
C ILE A 448 -13.92 16.30 -19.62
N THR A 449 -14.43 17.33 -20.31
CA THR A 449 -13.61 18.33 -21.04
C THR A 449 -12.54 19.08 -20.22
N LYS A 450 -12.78 19.37 -18.92
CA LYS A 450 -11.73 19.93 -18.04
C LYS A 450 -10.63 18.92 -17.69
N GLN A 451 -10.90 17.62 -17.71
CA GLN A 451 -9.92 16.56 -17.54
C GLN A 451 -9.04 16.38 -18.80
N PHE A 452 -9.59 16.60 -20.02
CA PHE A 452 -8.81 16.60 -21.27
C PHE A 452 -7.74 17.70 -21.31
N LEU A 453 -7.96 18.83 -20.63
CA LEU A 453 -7.05 19.98 -20.63
C LEU A 453 -5.86 19.87 -19.64
N LYS A 454 -5.86 18.88 -18.73
CA LYS A 454 -4.80 18.71 -17.71
C LYS A 454 -3.75 17.66 -18.05
N GLY A 455 -3.76 17.10 -19.26
CA GLY A 455 -2.61 16.39 -19.82
C GLY A 455 -1.55 17.41 -20.24
N LEU A 456 -0.48 17.55 -19.46
CA LEU A 456 0.69 18.30 -19.89
C LEU A 456 1.17 17.71 -21.23
N LYS A 457 1.00 18.51 -22.30
CA LYS A 457 1.30 18.23 -23.72
C LYS A 457 0.19 17.70 -24.64
N GLY A 458 -1.10 17.75 -24.25
CA GLY A 458 -2.19 17.64 -25.24
C GLY A 458 -2.25 16.32 -26.04
N ILE A 459 -1.65 15.24 -25.54
CA ILE A 459 -1.80 13.89 -26.09
C ILE A 459 -2.69 13.12 -25.11
N GLU A 460 -3.85 12.69 -25.59
CA GLU A 460 -4.77 11.84 -24.84
C GLU A 460 -4.07 10.51 -24.50
N ASN A 461 -4.02 10.16 -23.22
CA ASN A 461 -3.52 8.85 -22.80
C ASN A 461 -4.70 7.92 -22.55
N VAL A 462 -5.00 7.07 -23.55
CA VAL A 462 -6.09 6.09 -23.50
C VAL A 462 -5.91 5.10 -22.35
N TYR A 463 -4.69 4.91 -21.85
CA TYR A 463 -4.36 3.95 -20.80
C TYR A 463 -4.57 4.47 -19.37
N THR A 464 -4.89 5.77 -19.18
CA THR A 464 -4.99 6.39 -17.85
C THR A 464 -6.23 7.30 -17.72
N GLN A 465 -7.37 6.86 -18.25
CA GLN A 465 -8.64 7.62 -18.21
C GLN A 465 -9.36 7.52 -16.86
N HIS A 466 -9.26 6.35 -16.23
CA HIS A 466 -9.84 6.06 -14.93
C HIS A 466 -9.31 7.01 -13.85
N GLN A 467 -10.17 7.31 -12.87
CA GLN A 467 -9.80 8.02 -11.66
C GLN A 467 -10.44 7.29 -10.47
N PRO A 468 -9.67 6.98 -9.41
CA PRO A 468 -10.20 6.31 -8.24
C PRO A 468 -11.35 7.07 -7.59
N LEU A 469 -12.32 6.34 -7.01
CA LEU A 469 -13.44 6.94 -6.27
C LEU A 469 -12.96 7.86 -5.13
N LEU A 470 -11.81 7.54 -4.54
CA LEU A 470 -11.18 8.34 -3.51
C LEU A 470 -10.92 9.79 -3.96
N GLN A 471 -10.53 10.00 -5.22
CA GLN A 471 -10.21 11.34 -5.73
C GLN A 471 -11.44 12.24 -5.69
N GLU A 472 -12.59 11.75 -6.14
CA GLU A 472 -13.85 12.49 -6.10
C GLU A 472 -14.31 12.73 -4.65
N THR A 473 -14.23 11.70 -3.81
CA THR A 473 -14.59 11.78 -2.38
C THR A 473 -13.80 12.88 -1.67
N LEU A 474 -12.48 12.94 -1.91
CA LEU A 474 -11.61 13.97 -1.33
C LEU A 474 -11.85 15.35 -1.92
N ASP A 475 -12.10 15.47 -3.22
CA ASP A 475 -12.44 16.76 -3.85
C ASP A 475 -13.73 17.34 -3.27
N GLN A 476 -14.76 16.52 -3.07
CA GLN A 476 -16.01 16.93 -2.40
C GLN A 476 -15.75 17.31 -0.94
N LEU A 477 -14.90 16.57 -0.22
CA LEU A 477 -14.55 16.88 1.16
C LEU A 477 -13.84 18.23 1.28
N ILE A 478 -12.83 18.48 0.45
CA ILE A 478 -12.05 19.73 0.43
C ILE A 478 -12.94 20.92 0.10
N LYS A 479 -13.96 20.72 -0.75
CA LYS A 479 -14.94 21.75 -1.13
C LYS A 479 -16.09 21.91 -0.12
N GLY A 480 -16.12 21.14 0.97
CA GLY A 480 -17.22 21.17 1.94
C GLY A 480 -18.55 20.64 1.42
N LYS A 481 -18.51 19.78 0.38
CA LYS A 481 -19.69 19.24 -0.32
C LYS A 481 -19.90 17.73 -0.09
N LEU A 482 -19.00 17.09 0.67
CA LEU A 482 -19.15 15.67 1.00
C LEU A 482 -20.38 15.45 1.88
N LYS A 483 -21.33 14.65 1.39
CA LYS A 483 -22.66 14.48 1.99
C LYS A 483 -22.60 13.74 3.33
N ASP A 484 -23.21 14.30 4.36
CA ASP A 484 -23.31 13.66 5.68
C ASP A 484 -24.20 12.41 5.68
N SER A 485 -25.14 12.30 4.74
CA SER A 485 -25.96 11.10 4.55
C SER A 485 -25.18 9.88 4.07
N GLN A 486 -23.98 10.09 3.51
CA GLN A 486 -23.08 9.02 3.06
C GLN A 486 -21.83 8.91 3.94
N TYR A 487 -21.34 10.04 4.45
CA TYR A 487 -20.13 10.10 5.26
C TYR A 487 -20.37 10.91 6.55
N PRO A 488 -21.19 10.44 7.50
CA PRO A 488 -21.51 11.20 8.70
C PRO A 488 -20.30 11.43 9.60
N TYR A 489 -20.39 12.43 10.47
CA TYR A 489 -19.45 12.61 11.58
C TYR A 489 -19.78 11.63 12.71
N LEU A 490 -18.73 11.15 13.39
CA LEU A 490 -18.90 10.39 14.62
C LEU A 490 -19.15 11.37 15.79
N GLY A 491 -20.42 11.50 16.16
CA GLY A 491 -20.89 12.40 17.21
C GLY A 491 -21.59 13.66 16.67
N PRO A 492 -22.02 14.59 17.55
CA PRO A 492 -22.88 15.72 17.18
C PRO A 492 -22.12 16.87 16.51
N ASN A 493 -20.79 16.90 16.60
CA ASN A 493 -19.99 18.01 16.10
C ASN A 493 -19.68 17.85 14.61
N THR A 494 -19.91 18.91 13.84
CA THR A 494 -19.61 18.99 12.40
C THR A 494 -18.55 20.06 12.13
N LEU A 495 -17.67 19.80 11.17
CA LEU A 495 -16.70 20.81 10.74
C LEU A 495 -17.39 21.85 9.84
N ARG A 496 -17.24 23.14 10.14
CA ARG A 496 -17.78 24.24 9.31
C ARG A 496 -16.74 24.79 8.33
N ASP A 497 -15.49 24.80 8.76
CA ASP A 497 -14.38 25.34 7.96
C ASP A 497 -13.85 24.33 6.94
N ARG A 498 -13.11 24.85 5.95
CA ARG A 498 -12.40 24.02 4.98
C ARG A 498 -11.36 23.15 5.71
N PRO A 499 -11.39 21.81 5.58
CA PRO A 499 -10.43 20.95 6.24
C PRO A 499 -9.01 21.23 5.73
N GLN A 500 -8.07 21.44 6.65
CA GLN A 500 -6.65 21.69 6.34
C GLN A 500 -5.82 20.41 6.43
N ASP A 501 -6.11 19.58 7.42
CA ASP A 501 -5.40 18.33 7.69
C ASP A 501 -6.37 17.16 7.56
N ILE A 502 -6.16 16.31 6.56
CA ILE A 502 -7.00 15.14 6.27
C ILE A 502 -6.15 13.87 6.38
N ILE A 503 -6.62 12.90 7.14
CA ILE A 503 -6.05 11.56 7.21
C ILE A 503 -7.12 10.63 6.64
N VAL A 504 -6.76 9.83 5.64
CA VAL A 504 -7.66 8.84 5.04
C VAL A 504 -7.18 7.45 5.44
N PHE A 505 -8.11 6.62 5.90
CA PHE A 505 -7.83 5.21 6.15
C PHE A 505 -8.80 4.34 5.34
N LEU A 506 -8.25 3.50 4.45
CA LEU A 506 -9.01 2.60 3.61
C LEU A 506 -8.93 1.15 4.14
N ILE A 507 -10.04 0.68 4.69
CA ILE A 507 -10.20 -0.71 5.15
C ILE A 507 -10.17 -1.63 3.93
N GLY A 508 -9.44 -2.73 3.99
CA GLY A 508 -9.20 -3.59 2.82
C GLY A 508 -8.18 -3.02 1.83
N GLY A 509 -7.41 -2.00 2.24
CA GLY A 509 -6.16 -1.59 1.59
C GLY A 509 -6.28 -0.47 0.54
N ALA A 510 -5.24 0.35 0.46
CA ALA A 510 -5.05 1.42 -0.53
C ALA A 510 -4.37 0.91 -1.82
N THR A 511 -4.28 1.74 -2.85
CA THR A 511 -3.46 1.46 -4.05
C THR A 511 -2.45 2.59 -4.32
N TYR A 512 -1.44 2.32 -5.15
CA TYR A 512 -0.54 3.37 -5.61
C TYR A 512 -1.19 4.36 -6.59
N GLU A 513 -2.28 3.98 -7.26
CA GLU A 513 -3.10 4.93 -8.06
C GLU A 513 -3.78 5.96 -7.16
N GLU A 514 -4.32 5.53 -6.02
CA GLU A 514 -4.90 6.42 -5.00
C GLU A 514 -3.84 7.28 -4.32
N ALA A 515 -2.64 6.72 -4.08
CA ALA A 515 -1.51 7.48 -3.58
C ALA A 515 -1.13 8.63 -4.53
N LEU A 516 -1.12 8.37 -5.84
CA LEU A 516 -0.93 9.40 -6.87
C LEU A 516 -2.05 10.46 -6.85
N ALA A 517 -3.31 10.04 -6.72
CA ALA A 517 -4.43 10.97 -6.60
C ALA A 517 -4.25 11.92 -5.40
N VAL A 518 -3.85 11.37 -4.25
CA VAL A 518 -3.57 12.13 -3.03
C VAL A 518 -2.37 13.06 -3.20
N PHE A 519 -1.29 12.60 -3.84
CA PHE A 519 -0.14 13.44 -4.19
C PHE A 519 -0.56 14.66 -5.04
N ASN A 520 -1.36 14.43 -6.07
CA ASN A 520 -1.85 15.48 -6.95
C ASN A 520 -2.78 16.47 -6.23
N LEU A 521 -3.65 15.98 -5.34
CA LEU A 521 -4.53 16.81 -4.53
C LEU A 521 -3.75 17.71 -3.55
N ASN A 522 -2.72 17.16 -2.90
CA ASN A 522 -1.81 17.92 -2.03
C ASN A 522 -1.11 19.05 -2.78
N ARG A 523 -0.66 18.82 -4.02
CA ARG A 523 -0.02 19.85 -4.85
C ARG A 523 -1.00 20.89 -5.38
N SER A 524 -2.21 20.46 -5.73
CA SER A 524 -3.21 21.33 -6.38
C SER A 524 -4.02 22.16 -5.39
N ASN A 525 -3.96 21.84 -4.09
CA ASN A 525 -4.71 22.54 -3.04
C ASN A 525 -3.78 23.06 -1.94
N PRO A 526 -3.08 24.18 -2.17
CA PRO A 526 -2.29 24.83 -1.13
C PRO A 526 -3.12 25.06 0.14
N GLY A 527 -2.55 24.74 1.30
CA GLY A 527 -3.23 24.81 2.60
C GLY A 527 -3.98 23.54 3.00
N VAL A 528 -4.10 22.54 2.12
CA VAL A 528 -4.62 21.20 2.45
C VAL A 528 -3.48 20.20 2.43
N ARG A 529 -3.42 19.35 3.46
CA ARG A 529 -2.45 18.26 3.61
C ARG A 529 -3.20 16.97 3.87
N ILE A 530 -2.91 15.97 3.06
CA ILE A 530 -3.60 14.68 3.03
C ILE A 530 -2.56 13.58 3.22
N VAL A 531 -2.80 12.69 4.17
CA VAL A 531 -2.09 11.42 4.32
C VAL A 531 -3.06 10.27 4.08
N LEU A 532 -2.71 9.37 3.16
CA LEU A 532 -3.45 8.16 2.85
C LEU A 532 -2.81 6.97 3.57
N GLY A 533 -3.63 6.07 4.08
CA GLY A 533 -3.19 4.72 4.34
C GLY A 533 -4.33 3.74 4.31
N GLY A 534 -4.00 2.50 4.59
CA GLY A 534 -4.96 1.41 4.66
C GLY A 534 -4.37 0.24 5.43
N THR A 535 -5.16 -0.83 5.52
CA THR A 535 -4.69 -2.09 6.10
C THR A 535 -3.44 -2.59 5.37
N THR A 536 -3.40 -2.46 4.05
CA THR A 536 -2.24 -2.74 3.19
C THR A 536 -2.21 -1.81 1.97
N ILE A 537 -1.23 -1.97 1.08
CA ILE A 537 -1.21 -1.37 -0.27
C ILE A 537 -1.29 -2.51 -1.29
N HIS A 538 -2.29 -2.43 -2.17
CA HIS A 538 -2.63 -3.47 -3.12
C HIS A 538 -2.07 -3.22 -4.52
N ASN A 539 -1.56 -4.31 -5.09
CA ASN A 539 -1.66 -4.63 -6.51
C ASN A 539 -2.82 -5.61 -6.75
N THR A 540 -3.06 -5.98 -8.00
CA THR A 540 -4.14 -6.91 -8.34
C THR A 540 -4.03 -8.24 -7.59
N ARG A 541 -2.83 -8.83 -7.48
CA ARG A 541 -2.64 -10.14 -6.85
C ARG A 541 -3.02 -10.11 -5.36
N SER A 542 -2.46 -9.15 -4.63
CA SER A 542 -2.74 -8.99 -3.19
C SER A 542 -4.19 -8.61 -2.93
N PHE A 543 -4.84 -7.85 -3.83
CA PHE A 543 -6.27 -7.57 -3.72
C PHE A 543 -7.11 -8.85 -3.86
N LEU A 544 -6.80 -9.71 -4.84
CA LEU A 544 -7.49 -10.99 -4.99
C LEU A 544 -7.23 -11.94 -3.81
N GLU A 545 -6.05 -11.84 -3.18
CA GLU A 545 -5.76 -12.54 -1.93
C GLU A 545 -6.60 -12.00 -0.76
N GLU A 546 -6.79 -10.68 -0.64
CA GLU A 546 -7.70 -10.07 0.35
C GLU A 546 -9.14 -10.59 0.18
N VAL A 547 -9.66 -10.56 -1.05
CA VAL A 547 -11.00 -11.06 -1.37
C VAL A 547 -11.15 -12.54 -1.00
N THR A 548 -10.11 -13.34 -1.27
CA THR A 548 -10.09 -14.76 -0.92
C THR A 548 -10.02 -14.98 0.59
N ALA A 549 -9.18 -14.21 1.29
CA ALA A 549 -8.98 -14.28 2.73
C ALA A 549 -10.26 -13.90 3.49
N ALA A 550 -11.04 -12.97 2.94
CA ALA A 550 -12.36 -12.64 3.44
C ALA A 550 -13.39 -13.78 3.30
N GLY A 551 -13.07 -14.86 2.59
CA GLY A 551 -13.90 -16.06 2.53
C GLY A 551 -15.03 -15.98 1.49
N PHE A 552 -15.01 -15.00 0.59
CA PHE A 552 -15.86 -14.99 -0.59
C PHE A 552 -15.39 -16.10 -1.52
N ARG A 553 -16.17 -17.20 -1.63
CA ARG A 553 -15.78 -18.39 -2.41
C ARG A 553 -16.54 -18.54 -3.73
N GLY A 554 -17.45 -17.62 -4.04
CA GLY A 554 -18.41 -17.77 -5.13
C GLY A 554 -19.36 -18.93 -4.83
N ARG A 555 -20.66 -18.67 -4.72
CA ARG A 555 -21.61 -19.78 -4.55
C ARG A 555 -21.48 -20.78 -5.72
N SER A 556 -21.03 -22.00 -5.43
CA SER A 556 -21.28 -23.13 -6.32
C SER A 556 -22.78 -23.38 -6.29
N THR A 557 -23.44 -23.20 -7.43
CA THR A 557 -24.86 -23.57 -7.64
C THR A 557 -25.05 -25.08 -7.69
N GLU A 558 -24.48 -25.82 -6.74
CA GLU A 558 -24.62 -27.28 -6.59
C GLU A 558 -25.18 -27.70 -5.23
N SER A 559 -25.59 -26.77 -4.36
CA SER A 559 -26.24 -27.11 -3.08
C SER A 559 -27.74 -26.79 -3.07
N SER A 560 -28.44 -27.20 -4.12
CA SER A 560 -29.91 -27.26 -4.13
C SER A 560 -30.37 -28.59 -4.71
N GLN A 561 -30.31 -29.64 -3.89
CA GLN A 561 -31.28 -30.74 -3.80
C GLN A 561 -30.67 -31.91 -2.98
N VAL A 562 -30.95 -31.93 -1.69
CA VAL A 562 -31.07 -33.21 -0.96
C VAL A 562 -32.46 -33.18 -0.32
N PRO A 563 -33.42 -33.97 -0.79
CA PRO A 563 -34.71 -34.07 -0.12
C PRO A 563 -34.47 -34.72 1.25
N ARG A 564 -34.95 -34.08 2.31
CA ARG A 564 -35.06 -34.72 3.63
C ARG A 564 -36.01 -35.91 3.48
N SER A 565 -35.47 -37.13 3.51
CA SER A 565 -36.28 -38.33 3.69
C SER A 565 -36.85 -38.30 5.10
N SER A 566 -38.17 -38.14 5.18
CA SER A 566 -38.95 -38.35 6.39
C SER A 566 -38.93 -39.83 6.76
N SER A 567 -38.29 -40.19 7.86
CA SER A 567 -38.48 -41.49 8.49
C SER A 567 -39.88 -41.55 9.11
N ARG A 568 -40.74 -42.39 8.52
CA ARG A 568 -41.94 -42.95 9.16
C ARG A 568 -41.90 -44.46 8.99
N ARG A 569 -41.40 -45.14 10.02
CA ARG A 569 -41.96 -46.33 10.70
C ARG A 569 -40.86 -47.02 11.48
#